data_AF-A0A1A9ZFQ6-F1
#
_entry.id   AF-A0A1A9ZFQ6-F1
#
_cell.length_a   1.000
_cell.length_b   1.000
_cell.length_c   1.000
_cell.angle_alpha   90.00
_cell.angle_beta   90.00
_cell.angle_gamma   90.00
#
_symmetry.space_group_name_H-M   'P 1'
#
loop_
_entity.id
_entity.type
_entity.pdbx_description
1 polymer ?
#
loop_
_entity_poly.entity_id
_entity_poly.type
_entity_poly.pdbx_seq_one_letter_code
_entity_poly.pdbx_strand_id
1 'polypeptide(L)' 'MESEASGGISRDDFIDNVAAGILEKLPVAFETWRIKKQLQMSLTPTGVVLLQELDRFNLLVIRIKKTLELLRKN' A
#
# COMPACT_ATOMS: atom_id res chain seq x y z
N MET A 1 33.20 -26.82 24.27
CA MET A 1 32.16 -26.01 24.93
C MET A 1 31.17 -25.66 23.84
N GLU A 2 30.01 -26.29 23.89
CA GLU A 2 28.93 -26.22 22.91
C GLU A 2 27.90 -25.16 23.36
N SER A 3 27.14 -24.61 22.40
CA SER A 3 25.87 -23.83 22.54
C SER A 3 26.02 -22.37 23.02
N GLU A 4 25.49 -21.32 22.39
CA GLU A 4 24.50 -21.18 21.31
C GLU A 4 24.83 -19.92 20.49
N ALA A 5 24.82 -20.04 19.16
CA ALA A 5 24.61 -18.88 18.31
C ALA A 5 23.18 -18.38 18.59
N SER A 6 23.04 -17.38 19.45
CA SER A 6 21.80 -16.60 19.53
C SER A 6 21.70 -15.76 18.25
N GLY A 7 21.38 -16.44 17.15
CA GLY A 7 21.04 -15.87 15.86
C GLY A 7 19.75 -15.09 15.98
N GLY A 8 19.82 -13.91 16.57
CA GLY A 8 18.75 -12.92 16.53
C GLY A 8 18.67 -12.34 15.12
N ILE A 9 17.43 -12.17 14.63
CA ILE A 9 17.15 -11.41 13.40
C ILE A 9 17.90 -10.07 13.47
N SER A 10 18.65 -9.73 12.41
CA SER A 10 19.28 -8.43 12.31
C SER A 10 18.22 -7.33 12.30
N ARG A 11 18.57 -6.13 12.77
CA ARG A 11 17.66 -4.97 12.71
C ARG A 11 17.20 -4.71 11.27
N ASP A 12 18.10 -4.86 10.31
CA ASP A 12 17.80 -4.64 8.90
C ASP A 12 16.86 -5.73 8.35
N ASP A 13 17.08 -6.99 8.73
CA ASP A 13 16.17 -8.09 8.41
C ASP A 13 14.78 -7.87 9.02
N PHE A 14 14.69 -7.35 10.25
CA PHE A 14 13.42 -7.02 10.87
C PHE A 14 12.69 -5.90 10.10
N ILE A 15 13.42 -4.85 9.71
CA ILE A 15 12.87 -3.72 8.95
C ILE A 15 12.38 -4.20 7.57
N ASP A 16 13.15 -5.03 6.86
CA ASP A 16 12.74 -5.58 5.56
C ASP A 16 11.49 -6.44 5.69
N ASN A 17 11.44 -7.33 6.69
CA ASN A 17 10.28 -8.19 6.95
C ASN A 17 9.02 -7.38 7.25
N VAL A 18 9.12 -6.33 8.06
CA VAL A 18 7.98 -5.44 8.34
C VAL A 18 7.54 -4.70 7.07
N ALA A 19 8.48 -4.14 6.31
CA ALA A 19 8.16 -3.44 5.07
C ALA A 19 7.52 -4.37 4.02
N ALA A 20 8.01 -5.61 3.90
CA ALA A 20 7.44 -6.64 3.04
C ALA A 20 5.99 -6.99 3.46
N GLY A 21 5.75 -7.19 4.76
CA GLY A 21 4.42 -7.48 5.27
C GLY A 21 3.41 -6.35 5.09
N ILE A 22 3.86 -5.08 5.12
CA ILE A 22 2.99 -3.94 4.79
C ILE A 22 2.70 -3.90 3.29
N LEU A 23 3.72 -4.10 2.44
CA LEU A 23 3.56 -4.13 0.99
C LEU A 23 2.58 -5.22 0.52
N GLU A 24 2.63 -6.39 1.13
CA GLU A 24 1.72 -7.51 0.84
C GLU A 24 0.26 -7.18 1.14
N LYS A 25 0.01 -6.42 2.20
CA LYS A 25 -1.34 -6.04 2.66
C LYS A 25 -1.86 -4.77 1.98
N LEU A 26 -1.04 -4.10 1.18
CA LEU A 26 -1.41 -2.85 0.56
C LEU A 26 -2.50 -3.09 -0.50
N PRO A 27 -3.62 -2.37 -0.46
CA PRO A 27 -4.69 -2.56 -1.43
C PRO A 27 -4.26 -2.12 -2.83
N VAL A 28 -4.87 -2.73 -3.84
CA VAL A 28 -4.66 -2.35 -5.24
C VAL A 28 -5.37 -1.02 -5.52
N ALA A 29 -4.73 -0.16 -6.30
CA ALA A 29 -5.33 1.10 -6.72
C ALA A 29 -6.59 0.85 -7.57
N PHE A 30 -7.62 1.65 -7.32
CA PHE A 30 -8.88 1.59 -8.05
C PHE A 30 -8.74 2.21 -9.44
N GLU A 31 -9.39 1.61 -10.42
CA GLU A 31 -9.55 2.23 -11.73
C GLU A 31 -10.76 3.18 -11.72
N THR A 32 -10.58 4.37 -11.13
CA THR A 32 -11.65 5.36 -10.89
C THR A 32 -12.44 5.69 -12.17
N TRP A 33 -11.78 5.67 -13.34
CA TRP A 33 -12.44 5.91 -14.62
C TRP A 33 -13.48 4.82 -14.98
N ARG A 34 -13.20 3.54 -14.65
CA ARG A 34 -14.15 2.44 -14.88
C ARG A 34 -15.35 2.57 -13.96
N ILE A 35 -15.10 2.90 -12.69
CA ILE A 35 -16.15 3.10 -11.68
C ILE A 35 -17.04 4.29 -12.08
N LYS A 36 -16.44 5.41 -12.50
CA LYS A 36 -17.16 6.56 -13.04
C LYS A 36 -18.01 6.17 -14.25
N LYS A 37 -17.50 5.32 -15.15
CA LYS A 37 -18.24 4.82 -16.32
C LYS A 37 -19.46 3.98 -15.93
N GLN A 38 -19.37 3.20 -14.86
CA GLN A 38 -20.49 2.40 -14.35
C GLN A 38 -21.58 3.26 -13.66
N LEU A 39 -21.20 4.41 -13.09
CA LEU A 39 -22.11 5.29 -12.35
C LEU A 39 -22.81 6.37 -13.21
N GLN A 40 -22.54 6.42 -14.52
CA GLN A 40 -22.82 7.59 -15.39
C GLN A 40 -24.24 8.17 -15.30
N MET A 41 -25.28 7.34 -15.22
CA MET A 41 -26.68 7.81 -15.22
C MET A 41 -27.21 8.19 -13.82
N SER A 42 -26.44 7.95 -12.76
CA SER A 42 -26.87 8.08 -11.36
C SER A 42 -25.85 8.79 -10.47
N LEU A 43 -24.99 9.63 -11.04
CA LEU A 43 -23.92 10.27 -10.28
C LEU A 43 -24.48 11.39 -9.40
N THR A 44 -24.57 11.11 -8.10
CA THR A 44 -25.01 12.07 -7.08
C THR A 44 -23.82 12.95 -6.61
N PRO A 45 -24.07 14.08 -5.91
CA PRO A 45 -23.00 14.87 -5.31
C PRO A 45 -22.09 14.03 -4.40
N THR A 46 -22.66 13.11 -3.61
CA THR A 46 -21.89 12.15 -2.80
C THR A 46 -21.07 11.21 -3.68
N GLY A 47 -21.62 10.74 -4.80
CA GLY A 47 -20.88 9.93 -5.77
C GLY A 47 -19.65 10.62 -6.34
N VAL A 48 -19.72 11.93 -6.60
CA VAL A 48 -18.55 12.72 -7.03
C VAL A 48 -17.48 12.74 -5.94
N VAL A 49 -17.85 13.01 -4.69
CA VAL A 49 -16.91 13.03 -3.55
C VAL A 49 -16.28 11.65 -3.37
N LEU A 50 -17.05 10.57 -3.47
CA LEU A 50 -16.51 9.21 -3.36
C LEU A 50 -15.49 8.91 -4.46
N LEU A 51 -15.73 9.33 -5.70
CA LEU A 51 -14.75 9.18 -6.78
C LEU A 51 -13.47 9.97 -6.50
N GLN A 52 -13.57 11.19 -5.98
CA GLN A 52 -12.42 12.00 -5.59
C GLN A 52 -11.63 11.36 -4.43
N GLU A 53 -12.32 10.81 -3.44
CA GLU A 53 -11.68 10.09 -2.34
C GLU A 53 -10.98 8.81 -2.82
N LEU A 54 -11.51 8.10 -3.82
CA LEU A 54 -10.82 6.98 -4.46
C LEU A 54 -9.53 7.42 -5.16
N ASP A 55 -9.55 8.54 -5.88
CA ASP A 55 -8.34 9.09 -6.51
C ASP A 55 -7.30 9.49 -5.45
N ARG A 56 -7.73 10.14 -4.37
CA ARG A 56 -6.86 10.51 -3.25
C ARG A 56 -6.27 9.28 -2.56
N PHE A 57 -7.09 8.25 -2.36
CA PHE A 57 -6.67 6.97 -1.79
C PHE A 57 -5.63 6.28 -2.69
N ASN A 58 -5.82 6.27 -4.01
CA ASN A 58 -4.86 5.74 -4.96
C ASN A 58 -3.50 6.42 -4.86
N LEU A 59 -3.47 7.76 -4.75
CA LEU A 59 -2.23 8.50 -4.56
C LEU A 59 -1.51 8.10 -3.26
N LEU A 60 -2.26 7.90 -2.18
CA LEU A 60 -1.72 7.45 -0.91
C LEU A 60 -1.12 6.05 -1.01
N VAL A 61 -1.84 5.10 -1.61
CA VAL A 61 -1.37 3.72 -1.86
C VAL A 61 -0.07 3.73 -2.67
N ILE A 62 -0.03 4.47 -3.78
CA ILE A 62 1.17 4.58 -4.63
C ILE A 62 2.34 5.17 -3.85
N ARG A 63 2.09 6.20 -3.02
CA ARG A 63 3.13 6.82 -2.22
C ARG A 63 3.71 5.87 -1.18
N ILE A 64 2.84 5.16 -0.43
CA ILE A 64 3.24 4.15 0.56
C ILE A 64 4.09 3.06 -0.10
N LYS A 65 3.61 2.50 -1.21
CA LYS A 65 4.34 1.49 -1.97
C LYS A 65 5.75 1.96 -2.34
N LYS A 66 5.85 3.14 -2.96
CA LYS A 66 7.14 3.70 -3.39
C LYS A 66 8.09 3.92 -2.21
N THR A 67 7.60 4.44 -1.08
CA THR A 67 8.44 4.67 0.09
C THR A 67 8.93 3.38 0.74
N LEU A 68 8.09 2.35 0.80
CA LEU A 68 8.49 1.04 1.34
C LEU A 68 9.45 0.31 0.41
N GLU A 69 9.23 0.36 -0.90
CA GLU A 69 10.18 -0.20 -1.87
C GLU A 69 11.55 0.48 -1.81
N LEU A 70 11.61 1.79 -1.55
CA LEU A 70 12.86 2.51 -1.34
C LEU A 70 13.52 2.12 -0.02
N LEU A 71 12.75 1.94 1.06
CA LEU A 71 13.25 1.51 2.36
C LEU A 71 13.96 0.15 2.27
N ARG A 72 13.39 -0.79 1.50
CA ARG A 72 13.92 -2.15 1.30
C ARG A 72 15.11 -2.26 0.34
N LYS A 73 15.39 -1.21 -0.44
CA LYS A 73 16.49 -1.17 -1.42
C LYS A 73 17.80 -0.61 -0.85
N ASN A 74 17.82 -0.26 0.43
CA ASN A 74 19.01 0.24 1.13
C ASN A 74 19.74 -0.89 1.83
#